data_AF-A0A5Q4DDL2-F1
#
_entry.id   AF-A0A5Q4DDL2-F1
#
_cell.length_a   1.000
_cell.length_b   1.000
_cell.length_c   1.000
_cell.angle_alpha   90.00
_cell.angle_beta   90.00
_cell.angle_gamma   90.00
#
_symmetry.space_group_name_H-M   'P 1'
#
loop_
_entity.id
_entity.type
_entity.pdbx_description
1 polymer ?
#
loop_
_entity_poly.entity_id
_entity_poly.type
_entity_poly.pdbx_seq_one_letter_code
_entity_poly.pdbx_strand_id
1 'polypeptide(L)'
;MKLMPWTLAALLLAGGLSLTSPVAPLEAQDSGCEAATIEGDRRSCTATEEMGRCLTDALDSRRACLQDFDGWLLERACDALFVWDAAACVAKAVVKPF
;
A
#
# COMPACT_ATOMS: atom_id res chain seq x y z
N MET A 1 -31.26 -15.85 -20.61
CA MET A 1 -31.35 -16.03 -19.14
C MET A 1 -31.59 -14.65 -18.54
N LYS A 2 -32.72 -14.43 -17.85
CA LYS A 2 -33.05 -13.13 -17.22
C LYS A 2 -32.42 -13.09 -15.83
N LEU A 3 -31.42 -12.24 -15.62
CA LEU A 3 -30.85 -11.99 -14.29
C LEU A 3 -31.92 -11.31 -13.43
N MET A 4 -32.18 -11.89 -12.26
CA MET A 4 -33.17 -11.38 -11.33
C MET A 4 -32.64 -10.09 -10.67
N PRO A 5 -33.49 -9.06 -10.46
CA PRO A 5 -33.05 -7.75 -9.95
C PRO A 5 -32.30 -7.82 -8.61
N TRP A 6 -32.58 -8.86 -7.82
CA TRP A 6 -31.94 -9.16 -6.55
C TRP A 6 -30.44 -9.52 -6.67
N THR A 7 -30.02 -10.12 -7.79
CA THR A 7 -28.60 -10.45 -8.02
C THR A 7 -27.75 -9.20 -8.27
N LEU A 8 -28.32 -8.18 -8.93
CA LEU A 8 -27.64 -6.91 -9.15
C LEU A 8 -27.47 -6.13 -7.84
N ALA A 9 -28.52 -6.13 -7.01
CA ALA A 9 -28.48 -5.50 -5.69
C ALA A 9 -27.47 -6.17 -4.76
N ALA A 10 -27.38 -7.51 -4.78
CA ALA A 10 -26.40 -8.26 -3.99
C ALA A 10 -24.96 -7.97 -4.42
N LEU A 11 -24.69 -7.85 -5.72
CA LEU A 11 -23.38 -7.48 -6.26
C LEU A 11 -22.98 -6.04 -5.90
N LEU A 12 -23.94 -5.10 -5.94
CA LEU A 12 -23.70 -3.71 -5.55
C LEU A 12 -23.50 -3.54 -4.04
N LEU A 13 -24.24 -4.30 -3.23
CA LEU A 13 -24.06 -4.32 -1.77
C LEU A 13 -22.71 -4.95 -1.39
N ALA A 14 -22.31 -6.06 -2.01
CA ALA A 14 -21.01 -6.69 -1.78
C ALA A 14 -19.83 -5.79 -2.23
N GLY A 15 -19.98 -5.11 -3.38
CA GLY A 15 -19.00 -4.12 -3.85
C GLY A 15 -18.93 -2.86 -2.98
N GLY A 16 -20.08 -2.38 -2.49
CA GLY A 16 -20.17 -1.18 -1.65
C GLY A 16 -19.66 -1.38 -0.22
N LEU A 17 -19.88 -2.55 0.38
CA LEU A 17 -19.37 -2.89 1.71
C LEU A 17 -17.85 -3.08 1.75
N SER A 18 -17.23 -3.34 0.59
CA SER A 18 -15.76 -3.42 0.48
C SER A 18 -15.09 -2.04 0.42
N LEU A 19 -15.84 -0.99 0.08
CA LEU A 19 -15.36 0.40 0.00
C LEU A 19 -15.48 1.17 1.32
N THR A 20 -16.23 0.65 2.29
CA THR A 20 -16.50 1.30 3.58
C THR A 20 -15.85 0.61 4.76
N SER A 21 -15.08 -0.47 4.53
CA SER A 21 -14.08 -0.84 5.54
C SER A 21 -13.19 0.38 5.73
N PRO A 22 -12.97 0.86 6.96
CA PRO A 22 -11.96 1.87 7.18
C PRO A 22 -10.72 1.29 6.51
N VAL A 23 -10.19 2.01 5.53
CA VAL A 23 -8.83 1.76 5.05
C VAL A 23 -8.05 1.75 6.34
N ALA A 24 -7.72 0.55 6.85
CA ALA A 24 -6.92 0.40 8.04
C ALA A 24 -5.75 1.35 7.79
N PRO A 25 -5.45 2.28 8.71
CA PRO A 25 -4.42 3.29 8.47
C PRO A 25 -3.25 2.54 7.87
N LEU A 26 -2.96 2.80 6.58
CA LEU A 26 -2.06 1.97 5.80
C LEU A 26 -0.81 1.84 6.66
N GLU A 27 -0.49 0.66 7.18
CA GLU A 27 0.53 0.53 8.24
C GLU A 27 1.91 1.05 7.77
N ALA A 28 2.08 1.25 6.46
CA ALA A 28 3.16 2.03 5.84
C ALA A 28 3.27 3.51 6.33
N GLN A 29 2.27 4.06 7.05
CA GLN A 29 2.20 5.47 7.43
C GLN A 29 2.87 5.82 8.76
N ASP A 30 3.29 4.85 9.56
CA ASP A 30 4.28 5.02 10.64
C ASP A 30 5.26 3.87 10.53
N SER A 31 6.31 4.04 9.72
CA SER A 31 7.28 2.97 9.47
C SER A 31 8.11 2.61 10.71
N GLY A 32 7.92 3.33 11.84
CA GLY A 32 8.73 3.18 13.05
C GLY A 32 10.21 3.31 12.76
N CYS A 33 10.57 4.07 11.71
CA CYS A 33 11.91 4.07 11.16
C CYS A 33 12.90 4.66 12.17
N GLU A 34 13.82 3.81 12.63
CA GLU A 34 14.99 4.19 13.39
C GLU A 34 16.23 4.06 12.50
N ALA A 35 17.00 5.13 12.40
CA ALA A 35 18.30 5.12 11.74
C ALA A 35 19.39 5.06 12.82
N ALA A 36 20.44 4.30 12.54
CA ALA A 36 21.66 4.33 13.35
C ALA A 36 22.59 5.43 12.84
N THR A 37 23.20 6.20 13.75
CA THR A 37 24.30 7.09 13.40
C THR A 37 25.59 6.29 13.18
N ILE A 38 26.64 6.96 12.70
CA ILE A 38 27.95 6.34 12.50
C ILE A 38 28.55 5.90 13.85
N GLU A 39 28.17 6.58 14.92
CA GLU A 39 28.53 6.30 16.31
C GLU A 39 27.69 5.17 16.92
N GLY A 40 26.67 4.67 16.21
CA GLY A 40 25.80 3.58 16.64
C GLY A 40 24.58 4.00 17.47
N ASP A 41 24.42 5.30 17.74
CA ASP A 41 23.26 5.81 18.45
C ASP A 41 22.01 5.76 17.56
N ARG A 42 20.86 5.46 18.17
CA ARG A 42 19.58 5.45 17.45
C ARG A 42 19.01 6.87 17.39
N ARG A 43 18.52 7.24 16.22
CA ARG A 43 17.77 8.48 16.00
C ARG A 43 16.52 8.23 15.16
N SER A 44 15.61 9.19 15.22
CA SER A 44 14.51 9.26 14.26
C SER A 44 15.06 9.38 12.83
N CYS A 45 14.43 8.68 11.90
CA CYS A 45 14.72 8.85 10.48
C CYS A 45 14.42 10.28 10.01
N THR A 46 15.18 10.72 9.02
CA THR A 46 14.87 11.94 8.25
C THR A 46 13.73 11.66 7.28
N ALA A 47 13.13 12.75 6.77
CA ALA A 47 12.16 12.75 5.67
C ALA A 47 12.49 11.75 4.55
N THR A 48 13.72 11.87 4.04
CA THR A 48 14.21 11.12 2.88
C THR A 48 14.43 9.66 3.24
N GLU A 49 14.89 9.37 4.46
CA GLU A 49 15.07 8.00 4.96
C GLU A 49 13.72 7.29 5.15
N GLU A 50 12.73 7.99 5.72
CA GLU A 50 11.38 7.44 5.83
C GLU A 50 10.76 7.16 4.45
N MET A 51 10.91 8.10 3.51
CA MET A 51 10.43 7.92 2.13
C MET A 51 11.14 6.75 1.43
N GLY A 52 12.47 6.67 1.56
CA GLY A 52 13.27 5.58 1.01
C GLY A 52 12.89 4.22 1.61
N ARG A 53 12.61 4.18 2.91
CA ARG A 53 12.12 2.98 3.59
C ARG A 53 10.75 2.56 3.05
N CYS A 54 9.80 3.49 2.98
CA CYS A 54 8.46 3.25 2.44
C CYS A 54 8.51 2.68 1.01
N LEU A 55 9.32 3.28 0.13
CA LEU A 55 9.48 2.81 -1.25
C LEU A 55 10.10 1.42 -1.34
N THR A 56 11.03 1.11 -0.42
CA THR A 56 11.66 -0.22 -0.34
C THR A 56 10.64 -1.27 0.11
N ASP A 57 9.85 -0.97 1.15
CA ASP A 57 8.80 -1.86 1.64
C ASP A 57 7.72 -2.10 0.56
N ALA A 58 7.36 -1.07 -0.24
CA ALA A 58 6.46 -1.21 -1.38
C ALA A 58 7.03 -2.13 -2.48
N LEU A 59 8.33 -2.03 -2.77
CA LEU A 59 9.01 -2.92 -3.73
C LEU A 59 9.03 -4.37 -3.23
N ASP A 60 9.28 -4.59 -1.94
CA ASP A 60 9.30 -5.93 -1.35
C ASP A 60 7.89 -6.54 -1.30
N SER A 61 6.87 -5.74 -1.01
CA SER A 61 5.46 -6.15 -1.13
C SER A 61 5.11 -6.58 -2.56
N ARG A 62 5.55 -5.82 -3.58
CA ARG A 62 5.39 -6.21 -4.98
C ARG A 62 6.08 -7.54 -5.28
N ARG A 63 7.32 -7.73 -4.82
CA ARG A 63 8.07 -8.98 -5.03
C ARG A 63 7.36 -10.17 -4.40
N ALA A 64 6.84 -10.03 -3.17
CA ALA A 64 6.05 -11.06 -2.52
C ALA A 64 4.78 -11.39 -3.32
N CYS A 65 4.04 -10.37 -3.79
CA CYS A 65 2.87 -10.54 -4.63
C CYS A 65 3.18 -11.35 -5.91
N LEU A 66 4.29 -11.06 -6.57
CA LEU A 66 4.72 -11.79 -7.78
C LEU A 66 5.24 -13.20 -7.49
N GLN A 67 5.62 -13.52 -6.26
CA GLN A 67 6.01 -14.87 -5.84
C GLN A 67 4.80 -15.73 -5.49
N ASP A 68 3.75 -15.12 -4.93
CA ASP A 68 2.54 -15.82 -4.50
C ASP A 68 1.54 -16.03 -5.65
N PHE A 69 1.61 -15.20 -6.69
CA PHE A 69 0.65 -15.20 -7.79
C PHE A 69 1.32 -15.24 -9.17
N ASP A 70 1.05 -16.29 -9.94
CA ASP A 70 1.52 -16.45 -11.31
C ASP A 70 0.44 -16.07 -12.35
N GLY A 71 0.85 -15.37 -13.41
CA GLY A 71 0.03 -15.08 -14.59
C GLY A 71 -0.11 -13.58 -14.90
N TRP A 72 -0.22 -13.26 -16.19
CA TRP A 72 -0.17 -11.88 -16.70
C TRP A 72 -1.16 -10.93 -16.03
N LEU A 73 -2.39 -11.38 -15.74
CA LEU A 73 -3.39 -10.53 -15.10
C LEU A 73 -3.04 -10.21 -13.64
N LEU A 74 -2.49 -11.19 -12.91
CA LEU A 74 -2.09 -11.03 -11.51
C LEU A 74 -0.82 -10.18 -11.40
N GLU A 75 0.12 -10.33 -12.34
CA GLU A 75 1.29 -9.45 -12.46
C GLU A 75 0.86 -7.98 -12.58
N ARG A 76 -0.13 -7.69 -13.43
CA ARG A 76 -0.67 -6.32 -13.59
C ARG A 76 -1.38 -5.81 -12.35
N ALA A 77 -2.03 -6.69 -11.59
CA ALA A 77 -2.62 -6.33 -10.31
C ALA A 77 -1.52 -5.98 -9.28
N CYS A 78 -0.46 -6.79 -9.18
CA CYS A 78 0.69 -6.50 -8.31
C CYS A 78 1.38 -5.17 -8.69
N ASP A 79 1.53 -4.88 -9.99
CA ASP A 79 2.08 -3.61 -10.48
C ASP A 79 1.18 -2.42 -10.11
N ALA A 80 -0.13 -2.56 -10.27
CA ALA A 80 -1.08 -1.51 -9.92
C ALA A 80 -1.06 -1.20 -8.42
N LEU A 81 -0.98 -2.23 -7.57
CA LEU A 81 -0.83 -2.08 -6.13
C LEU A 81 0.48 -1.39 -5.78
N PHE A 82 1.60 -1.79 -6.40
CA PHE A 82 2.88 -1.11 -6.21
C PHE A 82 2.83 0.38 -6.57
N VAL A 83 2.20 0.75 -7.69
CA VAL A 83 2.07 2.16 -8.08
C VAL A 83 1.24 2.94 -7.05
N TRP A 84 0.20 2.33 -6.50
CA TRP A 84 -0.61 2.93 -5.46
C TRP A 84 0.19 3.14 -4.16
N ASP A 85 0.94 2.13 -3.73
CA ASP A 85 1.79 2.20 -2.54
C ASP A 85 2.90 3.25 -2.71
N ALA A 86 3.55 3.28 -3.87
CA ALA A 86 4.56 4.29 -4.18
C ALA A 86 3.99 5.72 -4.18
N ALA A 87 2.80 5.91 -4.74
CA ALA A 87 2.11 7.19 -4.71
C ALA A 87 1.75 7.61 -3.27
N ALA A 88 1.33 6.67 -2.42
CA ALA A 88 1.09 6.92 -1.01
C ALA A 88 2.38 7.34 -0.26
N CYS A 89 3.52 6.69 -0.54
CA CYS A 89 4.81 7.08 0.01
C CYS A 89 5.19 8.52 -0.35
N VAL A 90 5.01 8.91 -1.62
CA VAL A 90 5.28 10.28 -2.08
C VAL A 90 4.31 11.28 -1.46
N ALA A 91 3.01 10.98 -1.45
CA ALA A 91 1.99 11.86 -0.88
C ALA A 91 2.25 12.13 0.61
N LYS A 92 2.68 11.12 1.38
CA LYS A 92 3.05 11.27 2.79
C LYS A 92 4.19 12.27 2.98
N ALA A 93 5.22 12.20 2.14
CA ALA A 93 6.35 13.12 2.18
C ALA A 93 5.94 14.58 1.85
N VAL A 94 4.85 14.77 1.12
CA VAL A 94 4.33 16.10 0.74
C VAL A 94 3.34 16.66 1.79
N VAL A 95 2.50 15.81 2.39
CA VAL A 95 1.39 16.22 3.28
C VAL A 95 1.84 16.46 4.73
N LYS A 96 2.94 15.87 5.19
CA LYS A 96 3.63 16.29 6.41
C LYS A 96 4.77 17.25 6.03
N PRO A 97 4.52 18.56 5.79
CA PRO A 97 5.60 19.53 5.84
C PRO A 97 6.09 19.60 7.30
N PHE A 98 7.41 19.49 7.44
CA PHE A 98 8.15 19.50 8.71
C PHE A 98 7.84 20.72 9.58
#